data_AF-A0AAN9C819-F1
#
_entry.id   AF-A0AAN9C819-F1
#
_cell.length_a   1.000
_cell.length_b   1.000
_cell.length_c   1.000
_cell.angle_alpha   90.00
_cell.angle_beta   90.00
_cell.angle_gamma   90.00
#
_symmetry.space_group_name_H-M   'P 1'
#
loop_
_entity.id
_entity.type
_entity.pdbx_description
1 polymer ?
#
loop_
_entity_poly.entity_id
_entity_poly.type
_entity_poly.pdbx_seq_one_letter_code
_entity_poly.pdbx_strand_id
1 'polypeptide(L)'
;MKTLLAAIVLFTAVFHTVLSCSVCEGEGLKCYTCVAKNMEECNQQGSTVCPAHSDACSTITGPHSVMKLCAYKSFCDKSHMSNGEGKLECCFNDDCNGPHRSHSHGEHGAAPHLRSCPVLLLLGVLLITLAVSSL
;
A
#
# COMPACT_ATOMS: atom_id res chain seq x y z
N MET A 1 -37.66 -13.75 -24.52
CA MET A 1 -37.97 -13.26 -23.15
C MET A 1 -36.99 -13.79 -22.10
N LYS A 2 -36.78 -15.12 -22.00
CA LYS A 2 -35.85 -15.73 -21.02
C LYS A 2 -34.38 -15.33 -21.21
N THR A 3 -33.94 -15.19 -22.46
CA THR A 3 -32.59 -14.74 -22.84
C THR A 3 -32.33 -13.26 -22.54
N LEU A 4 -33.37 -12.41 -22.69
CA LEU A 4 -33.29 -10.99 -22.36
C LEU A 4 -33.17 -10.78 -20.85
N LEU A 5 -33.92 -11.56 -20.05
CA LEU A 5 -33.84 -11.54 -18.59
C LEU A 5 -32.47 -11.99 -18.09
N ALA A 6 -31.90 -13.06 -18.69
CA ALA A 6 -30.55 -13.51 -18.37
C ALA A 6 -29.49 -12.45 -18.70
N ALA A 7 -29.60 -11.78 -19.85
CA ALA A 7 -28.69 -10.70 -20.23
C ALA A 7 -28.78 -9.51 -19.27
N ILE A 8 -29.99 -9.08 -18.88
CA ILE A 8 -30.18 -7.96 -17.96
C ILE A 8 -29.58 -8.26 -16.57
N VAL A 9 -29.79 -9.48 -16.05
CA VAL A 9 -29.22 -9.90 -14.76
C VAL A 9 -27.68 -9.97 -14.81
N LEU A 10 -27.11 -10.39 -15.94
CA LEU A 10 -25.66 -10.40 -16.14
C LEU A 10 -25.10 -8.97 -16.19
N PHE A 11 -25.75 -8.06 -16.92
CA PHE A 11 -25.34 -6.67 -16.98
C PHE A 11 -25.38 -6.00 -15.60
N THR A 12 -26.45 -6.19 -14.82
CA THR A 12 -26.54 -5.59 -13.47
C THR A 12 -25.49 -6.16 -12.52
N ALA A 13 -25.16 -7.45 -12.60
CA ALA A 13 -24.08 -8.07 -11.81
C ALA A 13 -22.70 -7.52 -12.18
N VAL A 14 -22.42 -7.31 -13.48
CA VAL A 14 -21.17 -6.69 -13.96
C VAL A 14 -21.08 -5.22 -13.53
N PHE A 15 -22.15 -4.44 -13.67
CA PHE A 15 -22.16 -3.05 -13.22
C PHE A 15 -21.98 -2.94 -11.70
N HIS A 16 -22.60 -3.79 -10.89
CA HIS A 16 -22.39 -3.80 -9.44
C HIS A 16 -20.96 -4.19 -9.04
N THR A 17 -20.33 -5.14 -9.73
CA THR A 17 -18.95 -5.59 -9.42
C THR A 17 -17.90 -4.58 -9.86
N VAL A 18 -18.10 -3.88 -10.99
CA VAL A 18 -17.21 -2.81 -11.46
C VAL A 18 -17.35 -1.55 -10.60
N LEU A 19 -18.57 -1.17 -10.22
CA LEU A 19 -18.81 0.03 -9.40
C LEU A 19 -18.41 -0.16 -7.91
N SER A 20 -18.34 -1.41 -7.44
CA SER A 20 -17.86 -1.74 -6.08
C SER A 20 -16.35 -1.97 -6.00
N CYS A 21 -15.60 -1.71 -7.07
CA CYS A 21 -14.14 -1.82 -7.07
C CYS A 21 -13.50 -0.62 -6.36
N SER A 22 -13.71 -0.49 -5.04
CA SER A 22 -12.93 0.45 -4.20
C SER A 22 -11.52 -0.08 -3.89
N VAL A 23 -11.13 -1.23 -4.46
CA VAL A 23 -9.92 -2.00 -4.13
C VAL A 23 -9.01 -2.10 -5.36
N CYS A 24 -8.70 -0.94 -5.94
CA CYS A 24 -7.50 -0.76 -6.77
C CYS A 24 -6.61 0.35 -6.20
N GLU A 25 -6.72 0.60 -4.89
CA GLU A 25 -5.68 1.30 -4.16
C GLU A 25 -4.52 0.31 -4.05
N GLY A 26 -3.54 0.41 -4.96
CA GLY A 26 -2.27 -0.28 -4.77
C GLY A 26 -1.81 0.01 -3.34
N GLU A 27 -1.42 -1.04 -2.60
CA GLU A 27 -1.05 -0.91 -1.19
C GLU A 27 0.05 0.15 -1.09
N GLY A 28 -0.35 1.36 -0.69
CA GLY A 28 0.55 2.48 -0.58
C GLY A 28 1.62 2.15 0.47
N LEU A 29 2.82 2.67 0.27
CA LEU A 29 3.92 2.54 1.22
C LEU A 29 3.41 2.80 2.65
N LYS A 30 3.77 1.95 3.59
CA LYS A 30 3.43 2.12 5.01
C LYS A 30 4.64 2.64 5.77
N CYS A 31 4.42 3.65 6.60
CA CYS A 31 5.47 4.24 7.42
C CYS A 31 4.97 4.50 8.83
N TYR A 32 5.88 4.48 9.80
CA TYR A 32 5.61 5.06 11.11
C TYR A 32 5.39 6.56 10.97
N THR A 33 4.32 7.06 11.59
CA THR A 33 3.95 8.48 11.56
C THR A 33 3.73 8.97 12.99
N CYS A 34 4.54 9.93 13.42
CA CYS A 34 4.50 10.41 14.81
C CYS A 34 5.32 11.68 15.00
N VAL A 35 5.00 12.42 16.05
CA VAL A 35 5.85 13.45 16.66
C VAL A 35 5.91 13.13 18.16
N ALA A 36 7.11 12.96 18.69
CA ALA A 36 7.31 12.58 20.10
C ALA A 36 8.63 13.14 20.64
N LYS A 37 8.87 12.98 21.94
CA LYS A 37 10.11 13.44 22.60
C LYS A 37 11.29 12.49 22.37
N ASN A 38 11.00 11.22 22.13
CA ASN A 38 11.97 10.15 21.94
C ASN A 38 11.45 9.11 20.93
N MET A 39 12.32 8.19 20.55
CA MET A 39 12.04 7.18 19.52
C MET A 39 11.00 6.16 19.98
N GLU A 40 11.01 5.82 21.27
CA GLU A 40 10.16 4.80 21.89
C GLU A 40 8.69 5.23 21.90
N GLU A 41 8.42 6.44 22.36
CA GLU A 41 7.07 7.05 22.32
C GLU A 41 6.56 7.19 20.88
N CYS A 42 7.44 7.56 19.95
CA CYS A 42 7.10 7.66 18.53
C CYS A 42 6.69 6.29 17.97
N ASN A 43 7.47 5.25 18.28
CA ASN A 43 7.23 3.88 17.82
C ASN A 43 5.93 3.26 18.36
N GLN A 44 5.46 3.70 19.53
CA GLN A 44 4.18 3.20 20.08
C GLN A 44 2.96 3.67 19.28
N GLN A 45 3.09 4.74 18.48
CA GLN A 45 1.99 5.26 17.65
C GLN A 45 1.72 4.37 16.43
N GLY A 46 2.69 3.56 16.01
CA GLY A 46 2.56 2.61 14.92
C GLY A 46 2.67 3.23 13.52
N SER A 47 2.27 2.44 12.53
CA SER A 47 2.38 2.74 11.10
C SER A 47 1.05 3.10 10.46
N THR A 48 1.07 3.98 9.47
CA THR A 48 -0.08 4.31 8.61
C THR A 48 0.26 4.15 7.14
N VAL A 49 -0.74 3.87 6.30
CA VAL A 49 -0.60 3.92 4.84
C VAL A 49 -0.33 5.35 4.41
N CYS A 50 0.67 5.55 3.56
CA CYS A 50 1.04 6.86 3.08
C CYS A 50 0.05 7.39 2.04
N PRO A 51 -0.14 8.72 1.99
CA PRO A 51 -0.97 9.34 0.96
C PRO A 51 -0.37 9.13 -0.43
N ALA A 52 -1.22 9.25 -1.45
CA ALA A 52 -0.83 9.07 -2.84
C ALA A 52 0.47 9.82 -3.19
N HIS A 53 1.31 9.16 -3.99
CA HIS A 53 2.61 9.65 -4.47
C HIS A 53 3.73 9.75 -3.44
N SER A 54 3.47 9.48 -2.15
CA SER A 54 4.54 9.32 -1.17
C SER A 54 5.27 8.01 -1.42
N ASP A 55 6.57 8.10 -1.66
CA ASP A 55 7.43 6.98 -2.05
C ASP A 55 8.59 6.75 -1.08
N ALA A 56 8.64 7.49 0.05
CA ALA A 56 9.64 7.31 1.09
C ALA A 56 9.03 7.41 2.50
N CYS A 57 9.65 6.74 3.46
CA CYS A 57 9.52 7.03 4.88
C CYS A 57 10.69 7.94 5.30
N SER A 58 10.42 8.88 6.20
CA SER A 58 11.43 9.75 6.78
C SER A 58 11.40 9.75 8.31
N THR A 59 12.56 9.95 8.90
CA THR A 59 12.78 10.13 10.34
C THR A 59 13.64 11.37 10.54
N ILE A 60 13.08 12.36 11.22
CA ILE A 60 13.78 13.58 11.64
C ILE A 60 14.02 13.47 13.14
N THR A 61 15.28 13.56 13.55
CA THR A 61 15.69 13.51 14.96
C THR A 61 16.33 14.83 15.32
N GLY A 62 15.69 15.60 16.21
CA GLY A 62 16.26 16.79 16.85
C GLY A 62 16.81 16.49 18.25
N PRO A 63 17.29 17.49 19.00
CA PRO A 63 17.90 17.29 20.31
C PRO A 63 16.96 16.67 21.36
N HIS A 64 15.65 16.97 21.26
CA HIS A 64 14.62 16.52 22.20
C HIS A 64 13.30 16.14 21.50
N SER A 65 13.37 15.82 20.21
CA SER A 65 12.19 15.45 19.43
C SER A 65 12.54 14.44 18.34
N VAL A 66 11.59 13.56 18.06
CA VAL A 66 11.61 12.64 16.94
C VAL A 66 10.32 12.84 16.16
N MET A 67 10.44 12.98 14.85
CA MET A 67 9.31 13.02 13.92
C MET A 67 9.50 11.96 12.86
N LYS A 68 8.49 11.12 12.65
CA LYS A 68 8.43 10.17 11.55
C LYS A 68 7.25 10.52 10.66
N LEU A 69 7.45 10.48 9.35
CA LEU A 69 6.39 10.76 8.39
C LEU A 69 6.65 10.10 7.04
N CYS A 70 5.58 9.97 6.26
CA CYS A 70 5.65 9.74 4.82
C CYS A 70 6.28 10.94 4.13
N ALA A 71 7.13 10.70 3.14
CA ALA A 71 7.86 11.72 2.40
C ALA A 71 7.92 11.38 0.92
N TYR A 72 8.35 12.37 0.14
CA TYR A 72 8.69 12.20 -1.26
C TYR A 72 10.20 11.96 -1.38
N LYS A 73 10.62 11.07 -2.28
CA LYS A 73 12.03 10.86 -2.61
C LYS A 73 12.73 12.17 -2.97
N SER A 74 12.04 13.04 -3.71
CA SER A 74 12.56 14.37 -4.07
C SER A 74 12.85 15.28 -2.86
N PHE A 75 12.11 15.11 -1.75
CA PHE A 75 12.40 15.77 -0.49
C PHE A 75 13.68 15.17 0.12
N CYS A 76 13.75 13.84 0.23
CA CYS A 76 14.89 13.12 0.77
C CYS A 76 16.21 13.40 0.01
N ASP A 77 16.15 13.48 -1.32
CA ASP A 77 17.33 13.76 -2.17
C ASP A 77 17.91 15.17 -1.93
N LYS A 78 17.06 16.14 -1.55
CA LYS A 78 17.45 17.55 -1.37
C LYS A 78 17.85 17.91 0.05
N SER A 79 17.30 17.20 1.04
CA SER A 79 17.44 17.54 2.44
C SER A 79 18.62 16.78 3.06
N HIS A 80 19.85 17.20 2.73
CA HIS A 80 21.06 16.69 3.38
C HIS A 80 21.24 17.35 4.77
N MET A 81 20.29 17.15 5.69
CA MET A 81 20.33 17.69 7.07
C MET A 81 21.25 16.84 7.96
N SER A 82 22.54 16.78 7.62
CA SER A 82 23.55 16.14 8.47
C SER A 82 24.41 17.15 9.24
N ASN A 83 24.29 18.46 8.94
CA ASN A 83 25.17 19.52 9.43
C ASN A 83 24.45 20.57 10.33
N GLY A 84 23.24 20.28 10.83
CA GLY A 84 22.50 21.13 11.77
C GLY A 84 22.06 20.34 13.02
N GLU A 85 21.34 20.98 13.95
CA GLU A 85 20.84 20.35 15.19
C GLU A 85 19.85 19.18 14.98
N GLY A 86 19.45 18.90 13.74
CA GLY A 86 18.57 17.79 13.40
C GLY A 86 19.17 16.88 12.32
N LYS A 87 18.99 15.57 12.50
CA LYS A 87 19.37 14.51 11.57
C LYS A 87 18.13 14.03 10.80
N LEU A 88 18.18 14.06 9.47
CA LEU A 88 17.15 13.44 8.61
C LEU A 88 17.65 12.13 8.04
N GLU A 89 16.82 11.09 8.11
CA GLU A 89 17.05 9.79 7.47
C GLU A 89 15.83 9.39 6.65
N CYS A 90 16.05 8.82 5.46
CA CYS A 90 14.99 8.31 4.60
C CYS A 90 15.23 6.85 4.21
N CYS A 91 14.14 6.12 3.98
CA CYS A 91 14.12 4.75 3.48
C CYS A 91 12.84 4.51 2.65
N PHE A 92 12.77 3.44 1.85
CA PHE A 92 11.79 3.30 0.76
C PHE A 92 10.91 2.03 0.82
N ASN A 93 10.97 1.28 1.92
CA ASN A 93 10.21 0.04 2.10
C ASN A 93 9.19 0.19 3.24
N ASP A 94 8.17 -0.66 3.25
CA ASP A 94 7.17 -0.65 4.32
C ASP A 94 7.83 -0.75 5.70
N ASP A 95 7.38 0.11 6.61
CA ASP A 95 7.75 0.16 8.02
C ASP A 95 9.28 0.24 8.26
N CYS A 96 10.06 0.64 7.24
CA CYS A 96 11.51 0.71 7.31
C CYS A 96 12.02 1.75 8.32
N ASN A 97 11.21 2.76 8.62
CA ASN A 97 11.48 3.76 9.65
C ASN A 97 10.95 3.33 11.02
N GLY A 98 10.51 2.09 11.21
CA GLY A 98 10.03 1.54 12.48
C GLY A 98 11.15 1.28 13.50
N PRO A 99 10.86 0.57 14.60
CA PRO A 99 11.87 0.15 15.56
C PRO A 99 12.95 -0.68 14.84
N HIS A 100 14.23 -0.35 15.08
CA HIS A 100 15.35 -1.18 14.60
C HIS A 100 15.26 -2.57 15.24
N ARG A 101 14.66 -3.52 14.53
CA ARG A 101 14.84 -4.94 14.81
C ARG A 101 16.08 -5.35 14.04
N SER A 102 17.11 -5.78 14.76
CA SER A 102 18.32 -6.36 14.18
C SER A 102 17.93 -7.28 13.03
N HIS A 103 18.42 -6.98 11.84
CA HIS A 103 18.06 -7.63 10.59
C HIS A 103 18.26 -9.15 10.68
N SER A 104 17.21 -9.90 10.98
CA SER A 104 17.08 -11.23 10.41
C SER A 104 16.68 -11.02 8.96
N HIS A 105 17.55 -11.40 8.02
CA HIS A 105 17.22 -11.56 6.62
C HIS A 105 16.07 -12.57 6.52
N GLY A 106 14.84 -12.08 6.61
CA GLY A 106 13.63 -12.83 6.34
C GLY A 106 13.39 -12.79 4.85
N GLU A 107 13.79 -13.88 4.20
CA GLU A 107 13.45 -14.27 2.84
C GLU A 107 12.02 -13.89 2.44
N HIS A 108 11.87 -13.58 1.15
CA HIS A 108 10.60 -13.39 0.46
C HIS A 108 9.66 -14.60 0.66
N GLY A 109 8.91 -14.57 1.76
CA GLY A 109 7.70 -15.38 1.93
C GLY A 109 6.52 -14.68 1.26
N ALA A 110 6.64 -14.33 -0.02
CA ALA A 110 5.48 -14.02 -0.83
C ALA A 110 4.72 -15.34 -1.04
N ALA A 111 3.94 -15.74 -0.05
CA ALA A 111 2.84 -16.66 -0.30
C ALA A 111 2.04 -16.03 -1.45
N PRO A 112 1.75 -16.77 -2.53
CA PRO A 112 0.83 -16.29 -3.54
C PRO A 112 -0.54 -16.31 -2.85
N HIS A 113 -0.88 -15.21 -2.18
CA HIS A 113 -2.27 -14.88 -1.95
C HIS A 113 -2.84 -14.80 -3.37
N LEU A 114 -3.63 -15.81 -3.76
CA LEU A 114 -4.57 -15.72 -4.85
C LEU A 114 -5.55 -14.61 -4.47
N ARG A 115 -5.09 -13.37 -4.60
CA ARG A 115 -5.85 -12.17 -4.36
C ARG A 115 -6.81 -12.12 -5.53
N SER A 116 -8.08 -12.36 -5.22
CA SER A 116 -9.19 -12.40 -6.16
C SER A 116 -9.17 -11.13 -7.00
N CYS A 117 -8.48 -11.22 -8.14
CA CYS A 117 -8.35 -10.12 -9.06
C CYS A 117 -9.64 -10.16 -9.90
N PRO A 118 -10.48 -9.11 -9.86
CA PRO A 118 -11.73 -9.09 -10.62
C PRO A 118 -11.46 -9.26 -12.12
N VAL A 119 -10.25 -8.96 -12.60
CA VAL A 119 -9.80 -9.24 -13.97
C VAL A 119 -9.69 -10.75 -14.25
N LEU A 120 -9.16 -11.54 -13.31
CA LEU A 120 -9.10 -13.01 -13.44
C LEU A 120 -10.50 -13.64 -13.38
N LEU A 121 -11.41 -13.08 -12.56
CA LEU A 121 -12.81 -13.50 -12.55
C LEU A 121 -13.52 -13.16 -13.86
N LEU A 122 -13.30 -11.97 -14.41
CA LEU A 122 -13.83 -11.58 -15.72
C LEU A 122 -13.28 -12.47 -16.84
N LEU A 123 -12.00 -12.81 -16.82
CA LEU A 123 -11.38 -13.74 -17.76
C LEU A 123 -11.98 -15.14 -17.63
N GLY A 124 -12.17 -15.61 -16.39
CA GLY A 124 -12.80 -16.90 -16.10
C GLY A 124 -14.25 -16.97 -16.59
N VAL A 125 -15.05 -15.93 -16.32
CA VAL A 125 -16.44 -15.83 -16.80
C VAL A 125 -16.48 -15.79 -18.32
N LEU A 126 -15.60 -15.02 -18.98
CA LEU A 126 -15.52 -14.95 -20.44
C LEU A 126 -15.20 -16.32 -21.06
N LEU A 127 -14.24 -17.05 -20.48
CA LEU A 127 -13.89 -18.40 -20.94
C LEU A 127 -15.05 -19.40 -20.77
N ILE A 128 -15.77 -19.35 -19.65
CA ILE A 128 -16.95 -20.19 -19.41
C ILE A 128 -18.05 -19.87 -20.43
N THR A 129 -18.29 -18.59 -20.74
CA THR A 129 -19.30 -18.19 -21.72
C THR A 129 -18.96 -18.66 -23.14
N LEU A 130 -17.68 -18.62 -23.54
CA LEU A 130 -17.24 -19.12 -24.85
C LEU A 130 -17.41 -20.64 -24.93
N ALA A 131 -17.07 -21.38 -23.87
CA ALA A 131 -17.21 -22.84 -23.84
C ALA A 131 -18.68 -23.28 -23.94
N VAL A 132 -19.60 -22.61 -23.23
CA VAL A 132 -21.04 -22.91 -23.28
C VAL A 132 -21.69 -22.48 -24.59
N SER A 133 -21.18 -21.43 -25.24
CA SER A 133 -21.67 -20.99 -26.55
C SER A 133 -21.16 -21.86 -27.71
N SER A 134 -20.18 -22.73 -27.45
CA SER A 134 -19.58 -23.64 -28.44
C SER A 134 -20.21 -25.05 -28.41
N LEU A 135 -21.19 -25.29 -27.53
CA LEU A 135 -21.92 -26.55 -27.36
C LEU A 135 -23.35 -26.40 -27.88
#